data_AF-A0A9E5KIS4-F1
#
_entry.id   AF-A0A9E5KIS4-F1
#
_cell.length_a   1.000
_cell.length_b   1.000
_cell.length_c   1.000
_cell.angle_alpha   90.00
_cell.angle_beta   90.00
_cell.angle_gamma   90.00
#
_symmetry.space_group_name_H-M   'P 1'
#
loop_
_entity.id
_entity.type
_entity.pdbx_description
1 polymer ?
#
loop_
_entity_poly.entity_id
_entity_poly.type
_entity_poly.pdbx_seq_one_letter_code
_entity_poly.pdbx_strand_id
1 'polypeptide(L)'
;MSFLGLSGKTFLVLGVANKKSVAWHVAKTLEEEGAKVIYSVRSPARKESLASLLAHKPVYVCDLEFEDQTQKLAEQVGREHGPIDGILHSVAFANFSRGIQPFHETVRADFL
;
A
#
# COMPACT_ATOMS: atom_id res chain seq x y z
N MET A 1 -3.02 -27.15 -6.09
CA MET A 1 -2.40 -26.29 -5.06
C MET A 1 -1.45 -25.35 -5.75
N SER A 2 -1.45 -24.07 -5.37
CA SER A 2 -0.46 -23.06 -5.75
C SER A 2 0.97 -23.53 -5.44
N PHE A 3 1.93 -23.30 -6.35
CA PHE A 3 3.36 -23.53 -6.06
C PHE A 3 3.88 -22.61 -4.95
N LEU A 4 3.31 -21.41 -4.80
CA LEU A 4 3.73 -20.42 -3.82
C LEU A 4 3.17 -20.70 -2.41
N GLY A 5 2.16 -21.56 -2.26
CA GLY A 5 1.63 -21.95 -0.95
C GLY A 5 1.00 -20.80 -0.16
N LEU A 6 0.40 -19.82 -0.86
CA LEU A 6 -0.15 -18.60 -0.25
C LEU A 6 -1.64 -18.67 0.10
N SER A 7 -2.29 -19.79 -0.21
CA SER A 7 -3.73 -19.95 0.02
C SER A 7 -4.09 -19.73 1.49
N GLY A 8 -5.06 -18.86 1.74
CA GLY A 8 -5.54 -18.51 3.08
C GLY A 8 -4.67 -17.54 3.87
N LYS A 9 -3.46 -17.21 3.39
CA LYS A 9 -2.58 -16.21 4.00
C LYS A 9 -3.10 -14.80 3.80
N THR A 10 -2.84 -13.91 4.74
CA THR A 10 -3.33 -12.53 4.71
C THR A 10 -2.20 -11.53 4.52
N PHE A 11 -2.31 -10.64 3.54
CA PHE A 11 -1.28 -9.64 3.22
C PHE A 11 -1.84 -8.22 3.23
N LEU A 12 -1.09 -7.28 3.81
CA LEU A 12 -1.34 -5.84 3.68
C LEU A 12 -0.51 -5.27 2.53
N VAL A 13 -1.16 -4.71 1.52
CA VAL A 13 -0.54 -4.11 0.34
C VAL A 13 -0.70 -2.60 0.37
N LEU A 14 0.44 -1.90 0.39
CA LEU A 14 0.52 -0.43 0.33
C LEU A 14 1.07 0.02 -1.02
N GLY A 15 0.52 1.12 -1.55
CA GLY A 15 1.04 1.78 -2.75
C GLY A 15 0.32 1.47 -4.06
N VAL A 16 -0.92 0.96 -4.00
CA VAL A 16 -1.77 0.89 -5.21
C VAL A 16 -2.22 2.30 -5.59
N ALA A 17 -1.88 2.72 -6.81
CA ALA A 17 -2.31 4.00 -7.36
C ALA A 17 -3.15 3.84 -8.63
N ASN A 18 -2.92 2.77 -9.41
CA ASN A 18 -3.68 2.39 -10.61
C ASN A 18 -3.26 0.97 -11.06
N LYS A 19 -3.79 0.51 -12.21
CA LYS A 19 -3.48 -0.81 -12.81
C LYS A 19 -2.02 -1.00 -13.23
N LYS A 20 -1.21 0.06 -13.33
CA LYS A 20 0.22 0.01 -13.68
C LYS A 20 1.12 -0.06 -12.45
N SER A 21 0.59 0.11 -11.24
CA SER A 21 1.37 0.03 -10.00
C SER A 21 2.02 -1.35 -9.84
N VAL A 22 3.26 -1.39 -9.33
CA VAL A 22 3.90 -2.65 -8.91
C VAL A 22 3.05 -3.33 -7.84
N ALA A 23 2.60 -2.57 -6.83
CA ALA A 23 1.70 -3.05 -5.79
C ALA A 23 0.41 -3.70 -6.34
N TRP A 24 -0.14 -3.19 -7.45
CA TRP A 24 -1.34 -3.77 -8.07
C TRP A 24 -1.06 -5.15 -8.66
N HIS A 25 0.04 -5.30 -9.38
CA HIS A 25 0.40 -6.58 -9.99
C HIS A 25 0.70 -7.63 -8.92
N VAL A 26 1.45 -7.27 -7.88
CA VAL A 26 1.72 -8.18 -6.76
C VAL A 26 0.43 -8.56 -6.05
N ALA A 27 -0.46 -7.60 -5.77
CA ALA A 27 -1.76 -7.89 -5.14
C ALA A 27 -2.61 -8.85 -5.96
N LYS A 28 -2.66 -8.66 -7.30
CA LYS A 28 -3.40 -9.56 -8.19
C LYS A 28 -2.84 -10.98 -8.12
N THR A 29 -1.52 -11.14 -8.16
CA THR A 29 -0.88 -12.46 -8.02
C THR A 29 -1.19 -13.08 -6.66
N LEU A 30 -1.12 -12.32 -5.57
CA LEU A 30 -1.49 -12.82 -4.23
C LEU A 30 -2.93 -13.36 -4.21
N GLU A 31 -3.88 -12.62 -4.79
CA GLU A 31 -5.29 -13.06 -4.88
C GLU A 31 -5.48 -14.29 -5.76
N GLU A 32 -4.80 -14.35 -6.91
CA GLU A 32 -4.81 -15.51 -7.82
C GLU A 32 -4.26 -16.77 -7.14
N GLU A 33 -3.31 -16.62 -6.22
CA GLU A 33 -2.74 -17.71 -5.42
C GLU A 33 -3.57 -18.04 -4.16
N GLY A 34 -4.75 -17.41 -4.01
CA GLY A 34 -5.72 -17.67 -2.96
C GLY A 34 -5.43 -16.98 -1.63
N ALA A 35 -4.55 -15.97 -1.62
CA ALA A 35 -4.32 -15.15 -0.45
C ALA A 35 -5.43 -14.10 -0.27
N LYS A 36 -5.64 -13.67 0.97
CA LYS A 36 -6.48 -12.53 1.31
C LYS A 36 -5.64 -11.26 1.24
N VAL A 37 -6.09 -10.27 0.47
CA VAL A 37 -5.36 -9.01 0.31
C VAL A 37 -6.15 -7.85 0.92
N ILE A 38 -5.45 -7.10 1.77
CA ILE A 38 -5.91 -5.86 2.38
C ILE A 38 -5.14 -4.72 1.72
N TYR A 39 -5.82 -3.64 1.38
CA TYR A 39 -5.21 -2.51 0.69
C TYR A 39 -5.11 -1.30 1.62
N SER A 40 -4.01 -0.56 1.51
CA SER A 40 -3.86 0.77 2.07
C SER A 40 -3.51 1.77 0.97
N VAL A 41 -4.22 2.90 0.96
CA VAL A 41 -4.02 3.99 0.00
C VAL A 41 -3.82 5.31 0.73
N ARG A 42 -3.04 6.22 0.12
CA ARG A 42 -2.60 7.45 0.78
C ARG A 42 -3.73 8.37 1.25
N SER A 43 -4.81 8.49 0.48
CA SER A 43 -5.83 9.51 0.74
C SER A 43 -7.25 9.06 0.36
N PRO A 44 -8.31 9.73 0.87
CA PRO A 44 -9.69 9.45 0.48
C PRO A 44 -9.93 9.63 -1.03
N ALA A 45 -9.35 10.68 -1.61
CA ALA A 45 -9.40 10.91 -3.07
C ALA A 45 -8.74 9.75 -3.84
N ARG A 46 -7.63 9.20 -3.33
CA ARG A 46 -7.00 8.02 -3.93
C ARG A 46 -7.92 6.79 -3.82
N LYS A 47 -8.55 6.58 -2.66
CA LYS A 47 -9.52 5.50 -2.44
C LYS A 47 -10.69 5.59 -3.41
N GLU A 48 -11.25 6.77 -3.60
CA GLU A 48 -12.34 7.03 -4.55
C GLU A 48 -11.92 6.74 -5.99
N SER A 49 -10.75 7.21 -6.41
CA SER A 49 -10.21 6.94 -7.76
C SER A 49 -10.01 5.44 -8.06
N LEU A 50 -9.91 4.62 -7.01
CA LEU A 50 -9.70 3.18 -7.06
C LEU A 50 -10.95 2.37 -6.73
N ALA A 51 -12.10 3.00 -6.49
CA ALA A 51 -13.32 2.32 -6.04
C ALA A 51 -13.76 1.19 -6.97
N SER A 52 -13.64 1.39 -8.28
CA SER A 52 -13.92 0.34 -9.27
C SER A 52 -12.87 -0.79 -9.26
N LEU A 53 -11.60 -0.46 -9.04
CA LEU A 53 -10.50 -1.43 -9.07
C LEU A 53 -10.46 -2.31 -7.81
N LEU A 54 -10.83 -1.72 -6.68
CA LEU A 54 -10.80 -2.33 -5.35
C LEU A 54 -12.21 -2.59 -4.82
N ALA A 55 -13.19 -2.72 -5.71
CA ALA A 55 -14.57 -3.02 -5.36
C ALA A 55 -14.65 -4.30 -4.51
N HIS A 56 -15.39 -4.24 -3.40
CA HIS A 56 -15.56 -5.34 -2.44
C HIS A 56 -14.27 -5.80 -1.73
N LYS A 57 -13.19 -5.03 -1.80
CA LYS A 57 -11.94 -5.31 -1.09
C LYS A 57 -11.82 -4.44 0.16
N PRO A 58 -11.18 -4.90 1.24
CA PRO A 58 -10.89 -4.06 2.39
C PRO A 58 -9.82 -3.01 2.00
N VAL A 59 -10.18 -1.74 2.13
CA VAL A 59 -9.31 -0.60 1.79
C VAL A 59 -9.29 0.42 2.91
N TYR A 60 -8.11 0.63 3.49
CA TYR A 60 -7.84 1.64 4.50
C TYR A 60 -7.18 2.88 3.88
N VAL A 61 -7.40 4.03 4.50
CA VAL A 61 -6.70 5.26 4.15
C VAL A 61 -5.62 5.48 5.20
N CYS A 62 -4.36 5.59 4.75
CA CYS A 62 -3.22 5.86 5.60
C CYS A 62 -2.16 6.60 4.77
N ASP A 63 -1.83 7.81 5.18
CA ASP A 63 -0.67 8.52 4.70
C ASP A 63 0.52 8.20 5.61
N LEU A 64 1.54 7.55 5.03
CA LEU A 64 2.72 7.05 5.73
C LEU A 64 3.65 8.16 6.23
N GLU A 65 3.43 9.39 5.81
CA GLU A 65 4.09 10.58 6.36
C GLU A 65 3.71 10.82 7.83
N PHE A 66 2.53 10.35 8.25
CA PHE A 66 2.02 10.57 9.62
C PHE A 66 2.04 9.26 10.43
N GLU A 67 2.86 9.26 11.49
CA GLU A 67 3.03 8.10 12.38
C GLU A 67 1.70 7.67 13.04
N ASP A 68 0.87 8.64 13.45
CA ASP A 68 -0.42 8.35 14.09
C ASP A 68 -1.39 7.62 13.15
N GLN A 69 -1.33 7.89 11.84
CA GLN A 69 -2.12 7.16 10.85
C GLN A 69 -1.62 5.73 10.66
N THR A 70 -0.29 5.54 10.68
CA THR A 70 0.32 4.21 10.57
C THR A 70 -0.02 3.35 11.78
N GLN A 71 -0.01 3.91 12.98
CA GLN A 71 -0.45 3.21 14.19
C GLN A 71 -1.93 2.83 14.10
N LYS A 72 -2.81 3.77 13.72
CA LYS A 72 -4.25 3.49 13.53
C LYS A 72 -4.50 2.40 12.50
N LEU A 73 -3.74 2.38 11.40
CA LEU A 73 -3.82 1.34 10.38
C LEU A 73 -3.49 -0.03 10.98
N ALA A 74 -2.39 -0.13 11.73
CA ALA A 74 -1.99 -1.39 12.38
C ALA A 74 -3.05 -1.89 13.37
N GLU A 75 -3.62 -0.99 14.18
CA GLU A 75 -4.70 -1.31 15.12
C GLU A 75 -5.97 -1.79 14.41
N GLN A 76 -6.41 -1.08 13.36
CA GLN A 76 -7.59 -1.45 12.58
C GLN A 76 -7.41 -2.79 11.87
N VAL A 77 -6.28 -2.98 11.18
CA VAL A 77 -5.98 -4.23 10.48
C VAL A 77 -5.87 -5.39 11.46
N GLY A 78 -5.16 -5.23 12.57
CA GLY A 78 -5.01 -6.26 13.59
C GLY A 78 -6.34 -6.66 14.22
N ARG A 79 -7.23 -5.69 14.45
CA ARG A 79 -8.57 -5.94 15.01
C ARG A 79 -9.51 -6.64 14.03
N GLU A 80 -9.52 -6.23 12.76
CA GLU A 80 -10.52 -6.67 11.78
C GLU A 80 -10.09 -7.90 10.99
N HIS A 81 -8.79 -8.14 10.86
CA HIS A 81 -8.24 -9.22 10.05
C HIS A 81 -7.37 -10.21 10.85
N GLY A 82 -7.01 -9.88 12.10
CA GLY A 82 -6.12 -10.69 12.90
C GLY A 82 -4.65 -10.54 12.48
N PRO A 83 -3.78 -11.51 12.84
CA PRO A 83 -2.40 -11.47 12.38
C PRO A 83 -2.33 -11.58 10.86
N ILE A 84 -1.48 -10.76 10.25
CA ILE A 84 -1.16 -10.85 8.82
C ILE A 84 0.10 -11.68 8.62
N ASP A 85 0.18 -12.38 7.49
CA ASP A 85 1.34 -13.19 7.09
C ASP A 85 2.43 -12.36 6.41
N GLY A 86 2.12 -11.15 5.95
CA GLY A 86 3.11 -10.28 5.32
C GLY A 86 2.61 -8.89 4.94
N ILE A 87 3.56 -8.04 4.57
CA ILE A 87 3.32 -6.67 4.13
C ILE A 87 4.08 -6.44 2.82
N LEU A 88 3.42 -5.83 1.84
CA LEU A 88 4.05 -5.24 0.67
C LEU A 88 4.06 -3.72 0.81
N HIS A 89 5.24 -3.15 1.02
CA HIS A 89 5.45 -1.70 1.00
C HIS A 89 5.95 -1.25 -0.38
N SER A 90 5.06 -0.80 -1.25
CA SER A 90 5.38 -0.32 -2.61
C SER A 90 5.15 1.20 -2.73
N VAL A 91 5.70 1.96 -1.79
CA VAL A 91 5.56 3.44 -1.71
C VAL A 91 6.93 4.10 -1.79
N ALA A 92 7.03 5.17 -2.57
CA ALA A 92 8.17 6.05 -2.63
C ALA A 92 7.70 7.46 -3.04
N PHE A 93 8.37 8.48 -2.52
CA PHE A 93 8.10 9.88 -2.87
C PHE A 93 9.42 10.67 -2.81
N ALA A 94 9.52 11.70 -3.63
CA ALA A 94 10.55 12.72 -3.55
C ALA A 94 9.91 14.06 -3.91
N ASN A 95 10.34 15.12 -3.23
CA ASN A 95 9.84 16.47 -3.48
C ASN A 95 10.54 17.07 -4.70
N PHE A 96 9.78 17.37 -5.75
CA PHE A 96 10.27 18.02 -6.97
C PHE A 96 9.76 19.47 -7.13
N SER A 97 9.37 20.13 -6.03
CA SER A 97 8.91 21.53 -6.06
C SER A 97 9.95 22.50 -6.65
N ARG A 98 11.24 22.15 -6.58
CA ARG A 98 12.37 22.87 -7.20
C ARG A 98 12.80 22.30 -8.57
N GLY A 99 12.02 21.39 -9.15
CA GLY A 99 12.39 20.62 -10.34
C GLY A 99 13.31 19.44 -10.03
N ILE A 100 13.79 18.76 -11.08
CA ILE A 100 14.82 17.71 -10.94
C ILE A 100 16.14 18.41 -10.67
N GLN A 101 16.77 18.09 -9.55
CA GLN A 101 18.05 18.66 -9.14
C GLN A 101 19.11 17.56 -9.05
N PRO A 102 20.40 17.86 -9.27
CA PRO A 102 21.49 16.98 -8.90
C PRO A 102 21.43 16.62 -7.41
N PHE A 103 21.90 15.41 -7.05
CA PHE A 103 21.87 14.93 -5.67
C PHE A 103 22.50 15.90 -4.65
N HIS A 104 23.58 16.59 -5.02
CA HIS A 104 24.28 17.53 -4.13
C HIS A 104 23.50 18.83 -3.87
N GLU A 105 22.42 19.08 -4.60
CA GLU A 105 21.53 20.24 -4.42
C GLU A 105 20.24 19.90 -3.66
N THR A 106 20.00 18.61 -3.34
CA THR A 106 18.88 18.17 -2.52
C THR A 106 19.00 18.80 -1.12
N VAL A 107 17.95 19.49 -0.68
CA VAL A 107 17.95 20.14 0.62
C VAL A 107 17.67 19.12 1.72
N ARG A 108 18.24 19.36 2.91
CA ARG A 108 18.06 18.48 4.07
C ARG A 108 16.58 18.17 4.39
N ALA A 109 15.69 19.14 4.15
CA ALA A 109 14.26 18.98 4.38
C ALA A 109 13.59 17.93 3.48
N ASP A 110 14.17 17.61 2.32
CA ASP A 110 13.61 16.62 1.37
C ASP A 110 14.19 15.20 1.58
N PHE A 111 15.07 15.00 2.56
CA PHE A 111 15.59 13.67 2.94
C PHE A 111 14.75 12.95 4.00
N LEU A 112 13.88 13.68 4.69
CA LEU A 112 13.05 13.23 5.81
C LEU A 112 11.57 13.27 5.41
#